data_AF-A0A9Q0JZF4-F1
#
_entry.id   AF-A0A9Q0JZF4-F1
#
_cell.length_a   1.000
_cell.length_b   1.000
_cell.length_c   1.000
_cell.angle_alpha   90.00
_cell.angle_beta   90.00
_cell.angle_gamma   90.00
#
_symmetry.space_group_name_H-M   'P 1'
#
loop_
_entity.id
_entity.type
_entity.pdbx_description
1 polymer ?
#
loop_
_entity_poly.entity_id
_entity_poly.type
_entity_poly.pdbx_seq_one_letter_code
_entity_poly.pdbx_strand_id
1 'polypeptide(L)'
;MAASKVVAEYAKSNRSTCKACSKTIAGGALRLGLVSEDTRGFEMKKWHHLCCFPSDSQHIYSADEIQGFSTLKSSDQEASRKLEVGGDKQVKEDSGGGGGQRNNKRTPEESDVHKTDEVEIAEVNEKNSKKLKVD
;
A
#
# COMPACT_ATOMS: atom_id res chain seq x y z
N MET A 1 -4.33 26.11 -1.36
CA MET A 1 -3.99 24.81 -1.97
C MET A 1 -3.83 23.83 -0.83
N ALA A 2 -4.72 22.84 -0.67
CA ALA A 2 -4.51 21.80 0.32
C ALA A 2 -3.27 21.00 -0.08
N ALA A 3 -2.32 20.81 0.83
CA ALA A 3 -1.16 19.98 0.58
C ALA A 3 -1.63 18.54 0.38
N SER A 4 -1.29 17.93 -0.75
CA SER A 4 -1.57 16.52 -0.99
C SER A 4 -0.32 15.71 -0.65
N LYS A 5 -0.44 14.76 0.28
CA LYS A 5 0.66 13.88 0.69
C LYS A 5 0.56 12.57 -0.09
N VAL A 6 1.69 11.94 -0.38
CA VAL A 6 1.72 10.63 -1.05
C VAL A 6 2.13 9.56 -0.04
N VAL A 7 1.43 8.44 -0.06
CA VAL A 7 1.71 7.27 0.79
C VAL A 7 1.87 6.04 -0.09
N ALA A 8 2.85 5.20 0.19
CA ALA A 8 3.01 3.89 -0.43
C ALA A 8 2.91 2.78 0.60
N GLU A 9 2.12 1.75 0.30
CA GLU A 9 2.01 0.56 1.13
C GLU A 9 1.60 -0.67 0.31
N TYR A 10 1.84 -1.85 0.87
CA TYR A 10 1.22 -3.08 0.37
C TYR A 10 -0.23 -3.16 0.83
N ALA A 11 -1.13 -3.47 -0.10
CA ALA A 11 -2.55 -3.57 0.20
C ALA A 11 -2.83 -4.69 1.22
N LYS A 12 -3.33 -4.35 2.41
CA LYS A 12 -3.68 -5.37 3.42
C LYS A 12 -4.82 -6.30 2.98
N SER A 13 -5.66 -5.85 2.06
CA SER A 13 -6.73 -6.65 1.44
C SER A 13 -7.18 -6.04 0.11
N ASN A 14 -8.04 -6.75 -0.62
CA ASN A 14 -8.59 -6.34 -1.90
C ASN A 14 -9.82 -5.41 -1.82
N ARG A 15 -9.99 -4.69 -0.71
CA ARG A 15 -11.13 -3.75 -0.54
C ARG A 15 -10.92 -2.40 -1.22
N SER A 16 -9.69 -2.07 -1.60
CA SER A 16 -9.38 -0.80 -2.29
C SER A 16 -9.57 -0.93 -3.80
N THR A 17 -10.14 0.11 -4.40
CA THR A 17 -10.29 0.24 -5.86
C THR A 17 -9.39 1.38 -6.35
N CYS A 18 -8.66 1.13 -7.43
CA CYS A 18 -7.84 2.15 -8.07
C CYS A 18 -8.72 3.26 -8.66
N LYS A 19 -8.44 4.52 -8.32
CA LYS A 19 -9.25 5.66 -8.78
C LYS A 19 -9.02 6.07 -10.24
N ALA A 20 -7.93 5.61 -10.87
CA ALA A 20 -7.64 5.90 -12.27
C ALA A 20 -8.23 4.85 -13.22
N CYS A 21 -8.05 3.56 -12.95
CA CYS A 21 -8.54 2.49 -13.82
C CYS A 21 -9.81 1.79 -13.32
N SER A 22 -10.33 2.18 -12.15
CA SER A 22 -11.54 1.62 -11.52
C SER A 22 -11.51 0.11 -11.26
N LYS A 23 -10.31 -0.51 -11.30
CA LYS A 23 -10.11 -1.92 -10.97
C LYS A 23 -9.75 -2.11 -9.51
N THR A 24 -10.15 -3.24 -8.94
CA THR A 24 -9.77 -3.64 -7.58
C THR A 24 -8.27 -3.86 -7.50
N ILE A 25 -7.66 -3.40 -6.40
CA ILE A 25 -6.25 -3.61 -6.09
C ILE A 25 -6.15 -4.90 -5.29
N ALA A 26 -5.33 -5.87 -5.72
CA ALA A 26 -5.17 -7.14 -5.03
C ALA A 26 -4.53 -6.96 -3.64
N GLY A 27 -4.89 -7.81 -2.68
CA GLY A 27 -4.20 -7.90 -1.40
C GLY A 27 -2.75 -8.35 -1.60
N GLY A 28 -1.81 -7.72 -0.90
CA GLY A 28 -0.37 -7.90 -1.06
C GLY A 28 0.26 -7.10 -2.20
N ALA A 29 -0.53 -6.48 -3.09
CA ALA A 29 0.01 -5.66 -4.16
C ALA A 29 0.41 -4.26 -3.66
N LEU A 30 1.48 -3.69 -4.25
CA LEU A 30 1.90 -2.33 -3.98
C LEU A 30 0.86 -1.33 -4.51
N ARG A 31 0.46 -0.38 -3.65
CA ARG A 31 -0.48 0.69 -3.99
C ARG A 31 0.00 2.03 -3.48
N LEU A 32 -0.41 3.08 -4.19
CA LEU A 32 -0.12 4.46 -3.84
C LEU A 32 -1.40 5.21 -3.46
N GLY A 33 -1.35 5.87 -2.32
CA GLY A 33 -2.42 6.69 -1.76
C GLY A 33 -2.11 8.16 -1.92
N LEU A 34 -2.99 8.90 -2.61
CA LEU A 34 -3.01 10.36 -2.53
C LEU A 34 -3.87 10.78 -1.37
N VAL A 35 -3.25 11.50 -0.46
CA VAL A 35 -3.83 11.96 0.78
C VAL A 35 -4.15 13.43 0.61
N SER A 36 -5.43 13.78 0.62
CA SER A 36 -5.88 15.17 0.54
C SER A 36 -6.70 15.51 1.76
N GLU A 37 -6.47 16.69 2.33
CA GLU A 37 -7.23 17.22 3.45
C GLU A 37 -8.43 18.03 2.94
N ASP A 38 -9.62 17.72 3.44
CA ASP A 38 -10.82 18.51 3.17
C ASP A 38 -10.84 19.81 3.99
N THR A 39 -11.65 20.78 3.57
CA THR A 39 -11.89 22.04 4.31
C THR A 39 -12.34 21.83 5.76
N ARG A 40 -12.93 20.67 6.06
CA ARG A 40 -13.37 20.25 7.40
C ARG A 40 -12.29 19.54 8.22
N GLY A 41 -11.08 19.40 7.68
CA GLY A 41 -9.95 18.72 8.33
C GLY A 41 -9.97 17.19 8.21
N PHE A 42 -10.84 16.61 7.38
CA PHE A 42 -10.84 15.17 7.15
C PHE A 42 -9.84 14.78 6.07
N GLU A 43 -9.02 13.79 6.38
CA GLU A 43 -8.04 13.25 5.44
C GLU A 43 -8.68 12.16 4.56
N MET A 44 -8.63 12.35 3.24
CA MET A 44 -9.18 11.43 2.26
C MET A 44 -8.05 10.78 1.47
N LYS A 45 -7.98 9.45 1.52
CA LYS A 45 -6.98 8.65 0.79
C LYS A 45 -7.56 8.10 -0.51
N LYS A 46 -6.99 8.49 -1.64
CA LYS A 46 -7.32 7.98 -2.98
C LYS A 46 -6.27 6.96 -3.41
N TRP A 47 -6.65 5.70 -3.44
CA TRP A 47 -5.77 4.59 -3.80
C TRP A 47 -5.61 4.41 -5.32
N HIS A 48 -4.40 4.09 -5.75
CA HIS A 48 -4.01 3.85 -7.12
C HIS A 48 -3.03 2.66 -7.20
N HIS A 49 -3.03 1.96 -8.33
CA HIS A 49 -1.90 1.08 -8.66
C HIS A 49 -0.65 1.94 -8.90
N LEU A 50 0.53 1.33 -8.75
CA LEU A 50 1.82 1.98 -9.02
C LEU A 50 1.84 2.65 -10.41
N CYS A 51 1.45 1.92 -11.45
CA CYS A 51 1.44 2.41 -12.83
C CYS A 51 0.26 3.35 -13.16
N CYS A 52 -0.75 3.41 -12.30
CA CYS A 52 -1.94 4.23 -12.51
C CYS A 52 -1.89 5.54 -11.70
N PHE A 53 -0.78 5.80 -11.03
CA PHE A 53 -0.62 6.97 -10.20
C PHE A 53 -0.45 8.22 -11.07
N PRO A 54 -1.16 9.33 -10.78
CA PRO A 54 -1.10 10.54 -11.60
C PRO A 54 0.14 11.38 -11.23
N SER A 55 1.33 10.86 -11.52
CA SER A 55 2.62 11.54 -11.28
C SER A 55 2.69 12.89 -12.00
N ASP A 56 1.97 13.05 -13.11
CA ASP A 56 1.92 14.28 -13.89
C ASP A 56 1.12 15.39 -13.18
N SER A 57 0.17 15.02 -12.30
CA SER A 57 -0.63 15.98 -11.51
C SER A 57 -0.15 16.11 -10.07
N GLN A 58 0.68 15.18 -9.61
CA GLN A 58 1.20 15.11 -8.25
C GLN A 58 2.71 14.97 -8.38
N HIS A 59 3.38 16.11 -8.37
CA HIS A 59 4.83 16.18 -8.50
C HIS A 59 5.46 15.59 -7.25
N ILE A 60 6.12 14.45 -7.42
CA ILE A 60 7.00 13.86 -6.41
C ILE A 60 8.41 14.30 -6.78
N TYR A 61 9.04 15.13 -5.96
CA TYR A 61 10.41 15.59 -6.20
C TYR A 61 11.44 14.58 -5.73
N SER A 62 11.10 13.83 -4.69
CA SER A 62 11.94 12.76 -4.15
C SER A 62 11.09 11.62 -3.62
N ALA A 63 11.57 10.39 -3.78
CA ALA A 63 10.93 9.22 -3.21
C ALA A 63 10.81 9.27 -1.66
N ASP A 64 11.61 10.10 -1.00
CA ASP A 64 11.52 10.35 0.45
C ASP A 64 10.23 11.08 0.86
N GLU A 65 9.60 11.84 -0.05
CA GLU A 65 8.30 12.48 0.19
C GLU A 65 7.14 11.46 0.24
N ILE A 66 7.39 10.24 -0.26
CA ILE A 66 6.44 9.15 -0.22
C ILE A 66 6.51 8.48 1.15
N GLN A 67 5.49 8.73 1.97
CA GLN A 67 5.38 8.07 3.26
C GLN A 67 5.28 6.55 3.09
N GLY A 68 6.04 5.79 3.87
CA GLY A 68 6.07 4.34 3.79
C GLY A 68 7.05 3.77 2.76
N PHE A 69 7.73 4.61 1.97
CA PHE A 69 8.73 4.17 0.99
C PHE A 69 9.85 3.32 1.60
N SER A 70 10.35 3.70 2.78
CA SER A 70 11.39 2.95 3.51
C SER A 70 10.95 1.55 3.95
N THR A 71 9.64 1.30 4.06
CA THR A 71 9.09 -0.01 4.45
C THR A 71 8.89 -0.96 3.27
N LEU A 72 9.02 -0.46 2.04
CA LEU A 72 8.90 -1.26 0.83
C LEU A 72 10.16 -2.10 0.60
N LYS A 73 10.01 -3.20 -0.16
CA LYS A 73 11.15 -3.97 -0.63
C LYS A 73 11.98 -3.13 -1.61
N SER A 74 13.29 -3.40 -1.67
CA SER A 74 14.22 -2.63 -2.52
C SER A 74 13.83 -2.59 -4.00
N SER A 75 13.24 -3.68 -4.53
CA SER A 75 12.72 -3.72 -5.89
C SER A 75 11.52 -2.79 -6.10
N ASP A 76 10.60 -2.75 -5.13
CA ASP A 76 9.42 -1.88 -5.16
C ASP A 76 9.77 -0.40 -4.91
N GLN A 77 10.81 -0.15 -4.11
CA GLN A 77 11.41 1.18 -3.95
C GLN A 77 11.93 1.71 -5.29
N GLU A 78 12.61 0.87 -6.07
CA GLU A 78 13.06 1.26 -7.41
C GLU A 78 11.90 1.58 -8.35
N ALA A 79 10.86 0.76 -8.31
CA ALA A 79 9.69 0.95 -9.15
C ALA A 79 8.94 2.26 -8.79
N SER A 80 8.93 2.65 -7.51
CA SER A 80 8.29 3.90 -7.05
C SER A 80 9.15 5.15 -7.25
N ARG A 81 10.48 5.05 -7.26
CA ARG A 81 11.39 6.13 -7.71
C ARG A 81 11.10 6.58 -9.13
N LYS A 82 10.60 5.69 -9.98
CA LYS A 82 10.23 6.01 -11.37
C LYS A 82 9.08 7.04 -11.50
N LEU A 83 8.45 7.41 -10.40
CA LEU A 83 7.39 8.43 -10.32
C LEU A 83 7.92 9.84 -10.00
N GLU A 84 9.21 9.95 -9.65
CA GLU A 84 9.87 11.23 -9.41
C GLU A 84 9.87 12.08 -10.69
N VAL A 85 9.75 13.41 -10.55
CA VAL A 85 9.78 14.35 -11.69
C VAL A 85 11.08 14.17 -12.48
N GLY A 86 10.98 13.62 -13.70
CA GLY A 86 12.14 13.26 -14.55
C GLY A 86 12.30 11.75 -14.81
N GLY A 87 11.45 10.90 -14.24
CA GLY A 87 11.43 9.47 -14.54
C GLY A 87 10.93 9.15 -15.95
N ASP A 88 11.83 8.75 -16.85
CA ASP A 88 11.50 8.31 -18.21
C ASP A 88 10.61 7.03 -18.17
N LYS A 89 9.34 7.18 -18.60
CA LYS A 89 8.32 6.13 -18.56
C LYS A 89 8.56 5.07 -19.65
N GLN A 90 9.44 4.11 -19.42
CA GLN A 90 9.39 2.85 -20.17
C GLN A 90 8.36 1.88 -19.59
N VAL A 91 7.40 1.51 -20.44
CA VAL A 91 6.28 0.55 -20.27
C VAL A 91 6.68 -0.88 -20.67
N LYS A 92 6.17 -1.89 -19.92
CA LYS A 92 5.47 -3.15 -20.34
C LYS A 92 5.49 -4.19 -19.20
N GLU A 93 4.32 -4.62 -18.69
CA GLU A 93 3.59 -5.92 -18.92
C GLU A 93 4.31 -7.15 -18.35
N ASP A 94 3.72 -8.24 -17.82
CA ASP A 94 2.40 -8.72 -17.37
C ASP A 94 2.70 -10.06 -16.65
N SER A 95 2.01 -10.37 -15.54
CA SER A 95 1.87 -11.71 -14.91
C SER A 95 1.05 -11.52 -13.61
N GLY A 96 -0.08 -12.15 -13.33
CA GLY A 96 -0.86 -13.18 -14.00
C GLY A 96 -1.76 -13.86 -12.94
N GLY A 97 -3.04 -14.11 -13.29
CA GLY A 97 -3.97 -15.02 -12.60
C GLY A 97 -4.85 -14.40 -11.51
N GLY A 98 -6.17 -14.56 -11.45
CA GLY A 98 -7.11 -15.40 -12.18
C GLY A 98 -8.26 -15.83 -11.24
N GLY A 99 -9.51 -15.77 -11.72
CA GLY A 99 -10.72 -16.33 -11.07
C GLY A 99 -11.41 -15.37 -10.07
N GLY A 100 -12.61 -14.83 -10.33
CA GLY A 100 -13.88 -15.57 -10.34
C GLY A 100 -14.23 -15.94 -8.89
N GLN A 101 -15.23 -15.34 -8.21
CA GLN A 101 -16.63 -15.35 -8.58
C GLN A 101 -17.40 -14.20 -7.92
N ARG A 102 -18.48 -13.81 -8.61
CA ARG A 102 -19.59 -13.03 -8.12
C ARG A 102 -20.14 -13.65 -6.82
N ASN A 103 -20.59 -12.83 -5.88
CA ASN A 103 -22.00 -12.86 -5.50
C ASN A 103 -22.43 -11.59 -4.77
N ASN A 104 -23.48 -11.02 -5.33
CA ASN A 104 -24.25 -9.88 -4.85
C ASN A 104 -25.10 -10.31 -3.65
N LYS A 105 -24.90 -9.70 -2.48
CA LYS A 105 -25.98 -9.55 -1.49
C LYS A 105 -25.84 -8.23 -0.73
N ARG A 106 -26.64 -7.25 -1.16
CA ARG A 106 -27.34 -6.23 -0.37
C ARG A 106 -27.81 -6.82 0.98
N THR A 107 -27.84 -6.17 2.15
CA THR A 107 -28.01 -4.76 2.60
C THR A 107 -27.62 -4.70 4.11
N PRO A 108 -28.16 -3.80 4.95
CA PRO A 108 -27.41 -2.83 5.76
C PRO A 108 -27.35 -3.26 7.25
N GLU A 109 -26.98 -2.33 8.12
CA GLU A 109 -27.35 -2.22 9.54
C GLU A 109 -26.14 -2.16 10.49
N GLU A 110 -26.21 -1.08 11.25
CA GLU A 110 -25.51 -0.70 12.47
C GLU A 110 -24.94 -1.81 13.37
N SER A 111 -23.76 -1.54 13.92
CA SER A 111 -23.42 -1.59 15.36
C SER A 111 -21.89 -1.49 15.49
N ASP A 112 -21.36 -0.36 15.96
CA ASP A 112 -21.15 -0.02 17.37
C ASP A 112 -19.98 -0.81 18.00
N VAL A 113 -18.89 -0.06 18.23
CA VAL A 113 -18.12 -0.02 19.50
C VAL A 113 -17.19 -1.20 19.87
N HIS A 114 -15.90 -0.83 19.95
CA HIS A 114 -14.82 -1.33 20.81
C HIS A 114 -14.39 -2.81 20.57
N LYS A 115 -13.11 -3.18 20.64
CA LYS A 115 -12.09 -2.76 21.59
C LYS A 115 -10.69 -3.08 21.02
N THR A 116 -9.72 -2.29 21.43
CA THR A 116 -8.28 -2.54 21.36
C THR A 116 -7.93 -3.91 21.92
N ASP A 117 -7.05 -4.65 21.25
CA ASP A 117 -6.05 -5.54 21.86
C ASP A 117 -5.04 -5.82 20.73
N GLU A 118 -3.89 -5.17 20.79
CA GLU A 118 -2.65 -5.71 21.35
C GLU A 118 -1.87 -6.55 20.33
N VAL A 119 -0.59 -6.23 20.30
CA VAL A 119 0.41 -6.63 19.34
C VAL A 119 0.84 -8.06 19.60
N GLU A 120 0.85 -8.89 18.56
CA GLU A 120 1.68 -10.10 18.56
C GLU A 120 2.42 -10.20 17.22
N ILE A 121 3.61 -9.62 17.22
CA ILE A 121 4.66 -9.90 16.26
C ILE A 121 5.30 -11.22 16.69
N ALA A 122 4.86 -12.31 16.06
CA ALA A 122 5.67 -13.51 15.97
C ALA A 122 6.83 -13.21 15.01
N GLU A 123 8.07 -13.58 15.38
CA GLU A 123 8.86 -14.50 14.55
C GLU A 123 10.25 -14.85 15.13
N VAL A 124 10.43 -16.18 15.29
CA VAL A 124 11.59 -17.07 15.08
C VAL A 124 13.02 -16.75 15.59
N ASN A 125 13.43 -17.59 16.55
CA ASN A 125 14.42 -18.68 16.47
C ASN A 125 15.79 -18.43 15.79
N GLU A 126 16.89 -18.52 16.56
CA GLU A 126 18.20 -18.96 16.05
C GLU A 126 19.08 -19.69 17.10
N LYS A 127 19.13 -21.02 16.96
CA LYS A 127 20.28 -21.94 16.94
C LYS A 127 21.48 -21.76 17.91
N ASN A 128 21.69 -22.84 18.68
CA ASN A 128 22.91 -23.68 18.70
C ASN A 128 24.17 -23.17 19.43
N SER A 129 24.50 -23.77 20.57
CA SER A 129 25.53 -24.84 20.69
C SER A 129 26.21 -24.90 22.06
N LYS A 130 26.55 -26.16 22.44
CA LYS A 130 27.59 -26.61 23.42
C LYS A 130 27.22 -26.46 24.91
N LYS A 131 26.84 -27.53 25.60
CA LYS A 131 27.67 -28.65 26.11
C LYS A 131 28.65 -28.18 27.19
N LEU A 132 28.35 -28.51 28.45
CA LEU A 132 29.27 -29.13 29.41
C LEU A 132 28.50 -29.57 30.68
N LYS A 133 28.51 -30.89 30.91
CA LYS A 133 28.20 -31.59 32.18
C LYS A 133 29.37 -31.38 33.15
N VAL A 134 29.08 -31.33 34.44
CA VAL A 134 29.87 -31.83 35.60
C VAL A 134 29.38 -31.08 36.84
N ASP A 135 29.11 -31.64 38.01
CA ASP A 135 28.82 -32.97 38.55
C ASP A 135 28.13 -32.70 39.92
#